data_AF-A0A9D9M4G7-F1
#
_entry.id   AF-A0A9D9M4G7-F1
#
_cell.length_a   1.000
_cell.length_b   1.000
_cell.length_c   1.000
_cell.angle_alpha   90.00
_cell.angle_beta   90.00
_cell.angle_gamma   90.00
#
_symmetry.space_group_name_H-M   'P 1'
#
loop_
_entity.id
_entity.type
_entity.pdbx_description
1 polymer ?
#
loop_
_entity_poly.entity_id
_entity_poly.type
_entity_poly.pdbx_seq_one_letter_code
_entity_poly.pdbx_strand_id
1 'polypeptide(L)'
;MALLLLVGNAKNSYMNNSTQKSIKRLSIATLIIGGLTLVYLYWEMIAQLWVSSYIYPLTWNPDIKGWQIIILIARFLGITALYILCWVFLHRTNQGLANGDIFPKSNISLIRWAALVAGILAFVNSNYAAVVKGESEFMLESNTILVPLIVLLFAGLYKMAYLAAKDSKLAI
;
A
#
# COMPACT_ATOMS: atom_id res chain seq x y z
N MET A 1 21.38 19.86 -43.10
CA MET A 1 20.29 20.83 -42.76
C MET A 1 19.04 20.15 -42.18
N ALA A 2 18.71 18.91 -42.57
CA ALA A 2 17.62 18.13 -41.96
C ALA A 2 17.90 17.61 -40.52
N LEU A 3 19.17 17.52 -40.10
CA LEU A 3 19.54 17.07 -38.74
C LEU A 3 19.36 18.15 -37.65
N LEU A 4 19.20 19.43 -38.02
CA LEU A 4 18.98 20.53 -37.07
C LEU A 4 17.51 20.73 -36.69
N LEU A 5 16.57 20.11 -37.43
CA LEU A 5 15.14 20.19 -37.16
C LEU A 5 14.64 19.13 -36.16
N LEU A 6 15.42 18.09 -35.89
CA LEU A 6 15.08 17.10 -34.86
C LEU A 6 15.56 17.53 -33.45
N VAL A 7 16.55 18.42 -33.38
CA VAL A 7 17.03 18.99 -32.10
C VAL A 7 16.08 20.08 -31.58
N GLY A 8 15.32 20.73 -32.46
CA GLY A 8 14.33 21.75 -32.10
C GLY A 8 13.04 21.23 -31.44
N ASN A 9 12.84 19.92 -31.39
CA ASN A 9 11.65 19.28 -30.79
C ASN A 9 11.94 18.49 -29.50
N ALA A 10 13.16 18.57 -28.96
CA ALA A 10 13.43 18.25 -27.56
C ALA A 10 12.87 19.34 -26.63
N LYS A 11 11.62 19.75 -26.88
CA LYS A 11 10.85 20.60 -25.99
C LYS A 11 10.57 19.71 -24.79
N ASN A 12 11.33 19.92 -23.72
CA ASN A 12 11.17 19.33 -22.39
C ASN A 12 9.84 18.61 -22.26
N SER A 13 9.85 17.28 -22.15
CA SER A 13 8.64 16.49 -21.92
C SER A 13 8.14 16.72 -20.49
N TYR A 14 7.83 17.98 -20.15
CA TYR A 14 7.02 18.31 -19.00
C TYR A 14 5.67 17.67 -19.24
N MET A 15 5.32 16.75 -18.35
CA MET A 15 4.00 16.15 -18.31
C MET A 15 2.96 17.26 -18.34
N ASN A 16 1.95 17.15 -19.21
CA ASN A 16 1.01 18.24 -19.39
C ASN A 16 0.28 18.57 -18.05
N ASN A 17 -0.07 19.84 -17.85
CA ASN A 17 -0.72 20.31 -16.61
C ASN A 17 -2.03 19.57 -16.29
N SER A 18 -2.74 19.07 -17.30
CA SER A 18 -3.98 18.30 -17.12
C SER A 18 -3.72 16.91 -16.53
N THR A 19 -2.64 16.24 -16.95
CA THR A 19 -2.21 14.93 -16.45
C THR A 19 -1.74 15.04 -15.01
N GLN A 20 -0.95 16.08 -14.68
CA GLN A 20 -0.52 16.32 -13.30
C GLN A 20 -1.72 16.57 -12.37
N LYS A 21 -2.69 17.37 -12.83
CA LYS A 21 -3.93 17.63 -12.10
C LYS A 21 -4.76 16.35 -11.93
N SER A 22 -4.82 15.49 -12.93
CA SER A 22 -5.51 14.19 -12.87
C SER A 22 -4.88 13.27 -11.83
N ILE A 23 -3.54 13.10 -11.85
CA ILE A 23 -2.82 12.27 -10.88
C ILE A 23 -3.00 12.78 -9.45
N LYS A 24 -2.96 14.11 -9.24
CA LYS A 24 -3.20 14.70 -7.93
C LYS A 24 -4.62 14.45 -7.42
N ARG A 25 -5.63 14.56 -8.28
CA ARG A 25 -7.03 14.24 -7.95
C ARG A 25 -7.20 12.77 -7.60
N LEU A 26 -6.61 11.88 -8.41
CA LEU A 26 -6.62 10.44 -8.14
C LEU A 26 -5.95 10.14 -6.79
N SER A 27 -4.80 10.75 -6.50
CA SER A 27 -4.11 10.61 -5.21
C SER A 27 -5.01 10.99 -4.03
N ILE A 28 -5.72 12.12 -4.13
CA ILE A 28 -6.65 12.56 -3.09
C ILE A 28 -7.82 11.58 -2.93
N ALA A 29 -8.42 11.14 -4.04
CA ALA A 29 -9.51 10.16 -4.01
C ALA A 29 -9.07 8.84 -3.35
N THR A 30 -7.88 8.34 -3.70
CA THR A 30 -7.29 7.15 -3.09
C THR A 30 -7.10 7.31 -1.58
N LEU A 31 -6.66 8.48 -1.11
CA LEU A 31 -6.51 8.75 0.32
C LEU A 31 -7.84 8.80 1.05
N ILE A 32 -8.86 9.43 0.47
CA ILE A 32 -10.20 9.48 1.06
C ILE A 32 -10.78 8.07 1.18
N ILE A 33 -10.73 7.29 0.09
CA ILE A 33 -11.23 5.90 0.09
C ILE A 33 -10.46 5.07 1.11
N GLY A 34 -9.11 5.14 1.10
CA GLY A 34 -8.27 4.43 2.05
C GLY A 34 -8.54 4.83 3.50
N GLY A 35 -8.81 6.12 3.76
CA GLY A 35 -9.14 6.63 5.09
C GLY A 35 -10.52 6.14 5.56
N LEU A 36 -11.52 6.10 4.68
CA LEU A 36 -12.82 5.51 4.99
C LEU A 36 -12.71 4.01 5.28
N THR A 37 -11.90 3.27 4.51
CA THR A 37 -11.63 1.86 4.78
C THR A 37 -10.94 1.67 6.13
N LEU A 38 -9.97 2.53 6.49
CA LEU A 38 -9.30 2.51 7.78
C LEU A 38 -10.30 2.70 8.94
N VAL A 39 -11.16 3.72 8.84
CA VAL A 39 -12.20 4.01 9.84
C VAL A 39 -13.16 2.83 9.98
N TYR A 40 -13.60 2.24 8.87
CA TYR A 40 -14.46 1.06 8.88
C TYR A 40 -13.82 -0.13 9.61
N LEU A 41 -12.54 -0.41 9.33
CA LEU A 41 -11.82 -1.52 9.97
C LEU A 41 -11.61 -1.27 11.47
N TYR A 42 -11.34 -0.03 11.89
CA TYR A 42 -11.28 0.31 13.31
C TYR A 42 -12.62 0.17 14.00
N TRP A 43 -13.70 0.60 13.34
CA TRP A 43 -15.05 0.41 13.85
C TRP A 43 -15.36 -1.08 14.02
N GLU A 44 -15.04 -1.93 13.03
CA GLU A 44 -15.22 -3.38 13.10
C GLU A 44 -14.48 -3.98 14.32
N MET A 45 -13.21 -3.60 14.52
CA MET A 45 -12.41 -4.07 15.66
C MET A 45 -12.96 -3.61 17.02
N ILE A 46 -13.37 -2.35 17.14
CA ILE A 46 -13.96 -1.81 18.37
C ILE A 46 -15.32 -2.47 18.64
N ALA A 47 -16.15 -2.63 17.61
CA ALA A 47 -17.46 -3.25 17.75
C ALA A 47 -17.35 -4.71 18.22
N GLN A 48 -16.35 -5.47 17.74
CA GLN A 48 -16.09 -6.83 18.21
C GLN A 48 -15.64 -6.91 19.67
N LEU A 49 -15.08 -5.83 20.23
CA LEU A 49 -14.67 -5.75 21.65
C LEU A 49 -15.82 -5.34 22.58
N TRP A 50 -16.76 -4.51 22.11
CA TRP A 50 -17.75 -3.84 22.96
C TRP A 50 -19.20 -4.27 22.72
N VAL A 51 -19.51 -4.80 21.53
CA VAL A 51 -20.87 -5.18 21.16
C VAL A 51 -21.05 -6.67 21.41
N SER A 52 -21.74 -7.00 22.51
CA SER A 52 -22.05 -8.38 22.92
C SER A 52 -22.88 -9.17 21.91
N SER A 53 -23.51 -8.49 20.95
CA SER A 53 -24.34 -9.05 19.87
C SER A 53 -23.70 -8.94 18.48
N TYR A 54 -22.38 -8.71 18.40
CA TYR A 54 -21.71 -8.75 17.10
C TYR A 54 -21.76 -10.16 16.49
N ILE A 55 -21.84 -10.25 15.16
CA ILE A 55 -22.08 -11.51 14.41
C ILE A 55 -21.09 -12.61 14.82
N TYR A 56 -19.87 -12.23 15.21
CA TYR A 56 -18.89 -13.11 15.85
C TYR A 56 -18.30 -12.38 17.07
N PRO A 57 -18.70 -12.72 18.30
CA PRO A 57 -18.14 -12.13 19.51
C PRO A 57 -16.71 -12.63 19.73
N LEU A 58 -15.85 -11.80 20.33
CA LEU A 58 -14.49 -12.20 20.67
C LEU A 58 -14.51 -13.44 21.60
N THR A 59 -14.00 -14.56 21.11
CA THR A 59 -13.94 -15.81 21.88
C THR A 59 -12.50 -16.07 22.27
N TRP A 60 -12.20 -15.90 23.56
CA TRP A 60 -10.86 -16.13 24.09
C TRP A 60 -10.58 -17.63 24.08
N ASN A 61 -9.66 -18.08 23.21
CA ASN A 61 -9.25 -19.47 23.17
C ASN A 61 -8.21 -19.69 24.30
N PRO A 62 -8.53 -20.52 25.32
CA PRO A 62 -7.64 -20.77 26.45
C PRO A 62 -6.36 -21.54 26.07
N ASP A 63 -6.31 -22.20 24.91
CA ASP A 63 -5.17 -22.97 24.44
C ASP A 63 -4.11 -22.07 23.76
N ILE A 64 -4.50 -20.88 23.33
CA ILE A 64 -3.68 -19.94 22.55
C ILE A 64 -3.54 -18.60 23.31
N LYS A 65 -3.21 -18.69 24.60
CA LYS A 65 -3.07 -17.51 25.49
C LYS A 65 -1.97 -16.56 24.98
N GLY A 66 -2.35 -15.30 24.74
CA GLY A 66 -1.46 -14.22 24.32
C GLY A 66 -1.39 -13.96 22.82
N TRP A 67 -1.61 -14.98 21.98
CA TRP A 67 -1.59 -14.85 20.52
C TRP A 67 -2.72 -13.97 19.99
N GLN A 68 -3.88 -14.01 20.65
CA GLN A 68 -5.05 -13.20 20.28
C GLN A 68 -4.78 -11.69 20.44
N ILE A 69 -4.04 -11.30 21.49
CA ILE A 69 -3.62 -9.91 21.70
C ILE A 69 -2.62 -9.48 20.61
N ILE A 70 -1.68 -10.36 20.27
CA ILE A 70 -0.69 -10.11 19.20
C ILE A 70 -1.40 -9.91 17.86
N ILE A 71 -2.38 -10.74 17.51
CA ILE A 71 -3.18 -10.60 16.26
C ILE A 71 -3.91 -9.26 16.22
N LEU A 72 -4.59 -8.88 17.31
CA LEU A 72 -5.33 -7.61 17.37
C LEU A 72 -4.39 -6.41 17.22
N ILE A 73 -3.28 -6.38 17.97
CA ILE A 73 -2.30 -5.30 17.90
C ILE A 73 -1.64 -5.26 16.50
N ALA A 74 -1.24 -6.40 15.96
CA ALA A 74 -0.60 -6.49 14.65
C ALA A 74 -1.56 -6.08 13.53
N ARG A 75 -2.86 -6.40 13.63
CA ARG A 75 -3.88 -5.95 12.67
C ARG A 75 -4.04 -4.43 12.74
N PHE A 76 -4.20 -3.87 13.94
CA PHE A 76 -4.32 -2.43 14.14
C PHE A 76 -3.11 -1.66 13.58
N LEU A 77 -1.91 -2.03 14.03
CA LEU A 77 -0.66 -1.39 13.60
C LEU A 77 -0.39 -1.62 12.12
N GLY A 78 -0.67 -2.81 11.59
CA GLY A 78 -0.44 -3.18 10.19
C GLY A 78 -1.29 -2.37 9.22
N ILE A 79 -2.60 -2.23 9.49
CA ILE A 79 -3.50 -1.42 8.64
C ILE A 79 -3.08 0.06 8.71
N THR A 80 -2.76 0.57 9.92
CA THR A 80 -2.24 1.93 10.11
C THR A 80 -0.97 2.17 9.29
N ALA A 81 -0.01 1.26 9.39
CA ALA A 81 1.28 1.36 8.71
C ALA A 81 1.10 1.34 7.18
N LEU A 82 0.25 0.46 6.65
CA LEU A 82 -0.06 0.45 5.21
C LEU A 82 -0.68 1.76 4.75
N TYR A 83 -1.64 2.31 5.50
CA TYR A 83 -2.25 3.59 5.15
C TYR A 83 -1.22 4.73 5.13
N ILE A 84 -0.36 4.81 6.15
CA ILE A 84 0.72 5.80 6.23
C ILE A 84 1.70 5.62 5.06
N LEU A 85 2.11 4.39 4.73
CA LEU A 85 2.98 4.11 3.60
C LEU A 85 2.33 4.59 2.30
N CYS A 86 1.07 4.25 2.03
CA CYS A 86 0.33 4.74 0.87
C CYS A 86 0.29 6.27 0.81
N TRP A 87 0.06 6.93 1.95
CA TRP A 87 0.08 8.38 2.03
C TRP A 87 1.43 8.99 1.69
N VAL A 88 2.52 8.45 2.27
CA VAL A 88 3.88 8.90 1.97
C VAL A 88 4.23 8.66 0.50
N PHE A 89 3.83 7.52 -0.07
CA PHE A 89 4.04 7.19 -1.49
C PHE A 89 3.37 8.22 -2.41
N LEU A 90 2.09 8.52 -2.16
CA LEU A 90 1.33 9.48 -2.96
C LEU A 90 1.89 10.91 -2.78
N HIS A 91 2.26 11.30 -1.57
CA HIS A 91 2.86 12.60 -1.31
C HIS A 91 4.19 12.77 -2.07
N ARG A 92 5.10 11.78 -1.97
CA ARG A 92 6.38 11.78 -2.70
C ARG A 92 6.19 11.78 -4.21
N THR A 93 5.20 11.04 -4.71
CA THR A 93 4.87 11.03 -6.14
C THR A 93 4.41 12.42 -6.59
N ASN A 94 3.49 13.06 -5.86
CA ASN A 94 3.03 14.40 -6.20
C ASN A 94 4.15 15.46 -6.14
N GLN A 95 5.05 15.37 -5.15
CA GLN A 95 6.24 16.24 -5.09
C GLN A 95 7.21 15.97 -6.24
N GLY A 96 7.46 14.69 -6.57
CA GLY A 96 8.27 14.29 -7.72
C GLY A 96 7.73 14.88 -9.02
N LEU A 97 6.43 14.75 -9.25
CA LEU A 97 5.77 15.30 -10.45
C LEU A 97 5.90 16.82 -10.55
N ALA A 98 5.83 17.54 -9.42
CA ALA A 98 6.07 18.99 -9.41
C ALA A 98 7.52 19.35 -9.78
N ASN A 99 8.48 18.46 -9.50
CA ASN A 99 9.90 18.65 -9.77
C ASN A 99 10.37 17.98 -11.10
N GLY A 100 9.45 17.44 -11.91
CA GLY A 100 9.79 16.72 -13.14
C GLY A 100 10.43 15.34 -12.93
N ASP A 101 10.28 14.76 -11.73
CA ASP A 101 10.65 13.38 -11.43
C ASP A 101 9.41 12.47 -11.39
N ILE A 102 9.23 11.69 -12.44
CA ILE A 102 8.06 10.83 -12.61
C ILE A 102 8.11 9.62 -11.66
N PHE A 103 9.31 9.16 -11.30
CA PHE A 103 9.51 7.96 -10.47
C PHE A 103 10.52 8.20 -9.35
N PRO A 104 10.15 8.87 -8.25
CA PRO A 104 11.06 9.09 -7.13
C PRO A 104 11.70 7.79 -6.62
N LYS A 105 13.03 7.70 -6.67
CA LYS A 105 13.79 6.51 -6.23
C LYS A 105 13.43 6.06 -4.81
N SER A 106 13.14 7.02 -3.93
CA SER A 106 12.77 6.77 -2.53
C SER A 106 11.50 5.92 -2.38
N ASN A 107 10.61 5.92 -3.37
CA ASN A 107 9.40 5.10 -3.38
C ASN A 107 9.66 3.61 -3.60
N ILE A 108 10.79 3.21 -4.19
CA ILE A 108 11.13 1.78 -4.38
C ILE A 108 11.21 1.07 -3.01
N SER A 109 11.92 1.67 -2.06
CA SER A 109 12.05 1.11 -0.70
C SER A 109 10.69 1.06 0.01
N LEU A 110 9.86 2.07 -0.22
CA LEU A 110 8.56 2.21 0.40
C LEU A 110 7.59 1.12 -0.09
N ILE A 111 7.55 0.83 -1.39
CA ILE A 111 6.71 -0.26 -1.95
C ILE A 111 7.16 -1.62 -1.37
N ARG A 112 8.47 -1.84 -1.17
CA ARG A 112 8.97 -3.08 -0.53
C ARG A 112 8.52 -3.20 0.92
N TRP A 113 8.58 -2.11 1.69
CA TRP A 113 8.02 -2.09 3.04
C TRP A 113 6.52 -2.34 3.05
N ALA A 114 5.77 -1.75 2.10
CA ALA A 114 4.35 -2.01 1.96
C ALA A 114 4.07 -3.49 1.63
N ALA A 115 4.87 -4.13 0.77
CA ALA A 115 4.75 -5.56 0.50
C ALA A 115 5.00 -6.42 1.75
N LEU A 116 6.01 -6.08 2.55
CA LEU A 116 6.31 -6.78 3.79
C LEU A 116 5.17 -6.64 4.81
N VAL A 117 4.69 -5.41 5.03
CA VAL A 117 3.57 -5.16 5.95
C VAL A 117 2.30 -5.84 5.46
N ALA A 118 2.02 -5.82 4.15
CA ALA A 118 0.90 -6.56 3.56
C ALA A 118 1.02 -8.07 3.79
N GLY A 119 2.23 -8.63 3.72
CA GLY A 119 2.48 -10.05 4.01
C GLY A 119 2.20 -10.40 5.47
N ILE A 120 2.70 -9.59 6.40
CA ILE A 120 2.41 -9.76 7.84
C ILE A 120 0.91 -9.63 8.08
N LEU A 121 0.26 -8.63 7.48
CA LEU A 121 -1.16 -8.40 7.67
C LEU A 121 -2.03 -9.51 7.06
N ALA A 122 -1.62 -10.07 5.92
CA ALA A 122 -2.28 -11.23 5.32
C ALA A 122 -2.23 -12.42 6.28
N PHE A 123 -1.06 -12.74 6.83
CA PHE A 123 -0.90 -13.79 7.85
C PHE A 123 -1.81 -13.53 9.06
N VAL A 124 -1.81 -12.31 9.60
CA VAL A 124 -2.62 -11.94 10.77
C VAL A 124 -4.12 -12.07 10.47
N ASN A 125 -4.56 -11.66 9.28
CA ASN A 125 -5.96 -11.75 8.88
C ASN A 125 -6.43 -13.19 8.64
N SER A 126 -5.59 -14.05 8.06
CA SER A 126 -5.90 -15.49 7.91
C SER A 126 -6.11 -16.19 9.25
N ASN A 127 -5.41 -15.72 10.28
CA ASN A 127 -5.51 -16.28 11.63
C ASN A 127 -6.46 -15.47 12.53
N TYR A 128 -7.18 -14.49 11.98
CA TYR A 128 -8.12 -13.68 12.76
C TYR A 128 -9.28 -14.52 13.31
N ALA A 129 -9.66 -15.59 12.61
CA ALA A 129 -10.67 -16.53 13.08
C ALA A 129 -10.29 -17.21 14.41
N ALA A 130 -8.99 -17.41 14.68
CA ALA A 130 -8.53 -17.90 15.99
C ALA A 130 -8.85 -16.92 17.14
N VAL A 131 -9.04 -15.63 16.83
CA VAL A 131 -9.41 -14.59 17.81
C VAL A 131 -10.92 -14.47 17.98
N VAL A 132 -11.68 -14.60 16.90
CA VAL A 132 -13.13 -14.31 16.92
C VAL A 132 -14.00 -15.56 16.96
N LYS A 133 -13.48 -16.71 16.57
CA LYS A 133 -14.20 -17.99 16.58
C LYS A 133 -13.56 -19.05 17.50
N GLY A 134 -12.42 -18.75 18.10
CA GLY A 134 -11.68 -19.67 18.95
C GLY A 134 -11.08 -20.87 18.21
N GLU A 135 -10.91 -20.77 16.90
CA GLU A 135 -10.28 -21.83 16.10
C GLU A 135 -8.82 -22.04 16.54
N SER A 136 -8.39 -23.30 16.63
CA SER A 136 -7.06 -23.68 17.16
C SER A 136 -6.00 -23.93 16.08
N GLU A 137 -6.40 -23.94 14.80
CA GLU A 137 -5.51 -24.27 13.69
C GLU A 137 -4.96 -23.01 13.01
N PHE A 138 -3.65 -22.98 12.79
CA PHE A 138 -3.02 -21.97 11.96
C PHE A 138 -3.36 -22.22 10.50
N MET A 139 -4.05 -21.27 9.87
CA MET A 139 -4.34 -21.32 8.45
C MET A 139 -3.58 -20.22 7.73
N LEU A 140 -2.79 -20.62 6.73
CA LEU A 140 -2.26 -19.72 5.72
C LEU A 140 -2.84 -20.18 4.37
N GLU A 141 -4.00 -19.65 4.02
CA GLU A 141 -4.58 -19.96 2.72
C GLU A 141 -3.70 -19.38 1.61
N SER A 142 -3.42 -20.16 0.57
CA SER A 142 -2.51 -19.77 -0.52
C SER A 142 -2.93 -18.48 -1.25
N ASN A 143 -4.23 -18.16 -1.24
CA ASN A 143 -4.80 -16.93 -1.78
C ASN A 143 -4.35 -15.66 -1.03
N THR A 144 -3.99 -15.76 0.25
CA THR A 144 -3.65 -14.62 1.11
C THR A 144 -2.27 -14.01 0.78
N ILE A 145 -1.39 -14.80 0.17
CA ILE A 145 -0.04 -14.38 -0.23
C ILE A 145 -0.06 -13.62 -1.57
N LEU A 146 -1.14 -13.73 -2.34
CA LEU A 146 -1.24 -13.16 -3.68
C LEU A 146 -1.07 -11.63 -3.67
N VAL A 147 -1.75 -10.93 -2.75
CA VAL A 147 -1.69 -9.47 -2.65
C VAL A 147 -0.27 -8.99 -2.32
N PRO A 148 0.42 -9.50 -1.28
CA PRO A 148 1.82 -9.18 -1.01
C PRO A 148 2.75 -9.41 -2.22
N LEU A 149 2.56 -10.51 -2.95
CA LEU A 149 3.36 -10.83 -4.14
C LEU A 149 3.12 -9.83 -5.27
N ILE A 150 1.88 -9.45 -5.53
CA ILE A 150 1.54 -8.43 -6.52
C ILE A 150 2.22 -7.10 -6.16
N VAL A 151 2.16 -6.66 -4.89
CA VAL A 151 2.81 -5.43 -4.43
C VAL A 151 4.33 -5.50 -4.62
N LEU A 152 4.93 -6.67 -4.37
CA LEU A 152 6.36 -6.89 -4.58
C LEU A 152 6.74 -6.84 -6.07
N LEU A 153 5.92 -7.42 -6.94
CA LEU A 153 6.09 -7.32 -8.40
C LEU A 153 6.01 -5.86 -8.85
N PHE A 154 5.07 -5.08 -8.32
CA PHE A 154 4.99 -3.64 -8.54
C PHE A 154 6.27 -2.91 -8.11
N ALA A 155 6.92 -3.31 -7.01
CA ALA A 155 8.21 -2.72 -6.62
C ALA A 155 9.31 -2.98 -7.68
N GLY A 156 9.31 -4.15 -8.30
CA GLY A 156 10.21 -4.51 -9.40
C GLY A 156 9.95 -3.66 -10.64
N LEU A 157 8.68 -3.58 -11.07
CA LEU A 157 8.26 -2.74 -12.19
C LEU A 157 8.59 -1.26 -11.96
N TYR A 158 8.33 -0.75 -10.75
CA TYR A 158 8.64 0.63 -10.38
C TYR A 158 10.16 0.91 -10.45
N LYS A 159 10.99 -0.04 -10.00
CA LYS A 159 12.45 0.07 -10.13
C LYS A 159 12.88 0.11 -11.59
N MET A 160 12.30 -0.73 -12.46
CA MET A 160 12.63 -0.72 -13.89
C MET A 160 12.20 0.58 -14.56
N ALA A 161 11.00 1.09 -14.23
CA ALA A 161 10.52 2.38 -14.74
C ALA A 161 11.42 3.55 -14.30
N TYR A 162 11.89 3.54 -13.05
CA TYR A 162 12.87 4.51 -12.56
C TYR A 162 14.18 4.47 -13.35
N LEU A 163 14.73 3.28 -13.60
CA LEU A 163 15.98 3.12 -14.37
C LEU A 163 15.81 3.61 -15.81
N ALA A 164 14.73 3.21 -16.49
CA ALA A 164 14.44 3.66 -17.85
C ALA A 164 14.27 5.18 -17.95
N ALA A 165 13.60 5.80 -16.97
CA ALA A 165 13.44 7.25 -16.90
C ALA A 165 14.78 7.97 -16.64
N LYS A 166 15.65 7.38 -15.81
CA LYS A 166 17.00 7.91 -15.57
C LYS A 166 17.87 7.82 -16.82
N ASP A 167 17.86 6.70 -17.51
CA ASP A 167 18.64 6.48 -18.73
C ASP A 167 18.18 7.43 -19.85
N SER A 168 16.87 7.66 -19.98
CA SER A 168 16.31 8.63 -20.93
C SER A 168 16.73 10.07 -20.62
N LYS A 169 16.84 10.45 -19.34
CA LYS A 169 17.36 11.78 -18.92
C LYS A 169 18.85 11.95 -19.18
N LEU A 170 19.62 10.87 -19.22
CA LEU A 170 21.07 10.90 -19.50
C LEU A 170 21.39 10.91 -21.00
N ALA A 171 20.46 10.45 -21.83
CA ALA A 171 20.60 10.41 -23.29
C ALA A 171 20.24 11.73 -23.99
N ILE A 172 19.65 12.69 -23.26
CA ILE A 172 19.30 14.05 -23.71
C ILE A 172 20.40 15.01 -23.22
#